data_AF-F9P930-F1
#
_entry.id   AF-F9P930-F1
#
_cell.length_a   1.000
_cell.length_b   1.000
_cell.length_c   1.000
_cell.angle_alpha   90.00
_cell.angle_beta   90.00
_cell.angle_gamma   90.00
#
_symmetry.space_group_name_H-M   'P 1'
#
loop_
_entity.id
_entity.type
_entity.pdbx_description
1 polymer ?
#
loop_
_entity_poly.entity_id
_entity_poly.type
_entity_poly.pdbx_seq_one_letter_code
_entity_poly.pdbx_strand_id
1 'polypeptide(L)'
;MMTHLLLWGNAYAQIIRNGKGEVLGLYPLMPDRMKVDRDDKGKICYEYFVSDSDAGTEKQGIVKLNESDVLHIPGLGFDGLVGYSPIAMAKNAIGMAIATEEYGAKFFANGATPSGILEYPGTVKDPEAMRESWSKGFSGGNSHKIAILEEGMKYTPISISPNEAQFLETRKFQINEIARIFRVPPHMVGDLEKSSFSNIEQQSLEFVKYTLDPWVARWEQSIVRRLFNEEEKKKYYVKFNVDGLLRGDYQSRMNGYAIGRQNGWMSAKDIRELENLDRIPSEDGGDLYLINGNMLTLNRAGAFAGDEGEEEEPNEEVLEVEESSNEKPKRRGSDRTHPIP
;
A
#
# COMPACT_ATOMS: atom_id res chain seq x y z
N MET A 1 -8.43 -15.71 0.61
CA MET A 1 -7.03 -15.72 0.11
C MET A 1 -6.21 -14.49 0.50
N MET A 2 -6.70 -13.24 0.34
CA MET A 2 -5.91 -12.08 0.79
C MET A 2 -5.54 -12.15 2.28
N THR A 3 -6.47 -12.62 3.12
CA THR A 3 -6.21 -12.93 4.53
C THR A 3 -5.06 -13.92 4.71
N HIS A 4 -4.95 -14.95 3.87
CA HIS A 4 -3.84 -15.92 3.93
C HIS A 4 -2.50 -15.20 3.70
N LEU A 5 -2.47 -14.33 2.69
CA LEU A 5 -1.30 -13.52 2.36
C LEU A 5 -0.87 -12.60 3.51
N LEU A 6 -1.83 -11.95 4.18
CA LEU A 6 -1.57 -11.02 5.27
C LEU A 6 -1.18 -11.71 6.58
N LEU A 7 -1.68 -12.92 6.84
CA LEU A 7 -1.38 -13.65 8.09
C LEU A 7 -0.15 -14.56 7.94
N TRP A 8 -0.07 -15.31 6.84
CA TRP A 8 0.94 -16.35 6.60
C TRP A 8 2.05 -15.92 5.65
N GLY A 9 1.90 -14.77 5.00
CA GLY A 9 2.84 -14.31 3.97
C GLY A 9 2.64 -15.00 2.63
N ASN A 10 1.72 -15.97 2.51
CA ASN A 10 1.54 -16.78 1.31
C ASN A 10 0.06 -17.07 1.10
N ALA A 11 -0.39 -17.03 -0.15
CA ALA A 11 -1.72 -17.48 -0.53
C ALA A 11 -1.63 -18.51 -1.66
N TYR A 12 -2.34 -19.61 -1.48
CA TYR A 12 -2.35 -20.73 -2.42
C TYR A 12 -3.78 -21.00 -2.88
N ALA A 13 -3.95 -21.33 -4.14
CA ALA A 13 -5.15 -21.97 -4.65
C ALA A 13 -4.80 -23.06 -5.64
N GLN A 14 -5.49 -24.19 -5.55
CA GLN A 14 -5.44 -25.22 -6.59
C GLN A 14 -6.17 -24.71 -7.83
N ILE A 15 -5.52 -24.82 -8.99
CA ILE A 15 -6.08 -24.47 -10.28
C ILE A 15 -6.73 -25.72 -10.86
N ILE A 16 -8.03 -25.68 -11.09
CA ILE A 16 -8.75 -26.76 -11.77
C ILE A 16 -8.84 -26.42 -13.24
N ARG A 17 -8.31 -27.30 -14.09
CA ARG A 17 -8.34 -27.13 -15.56
C ARG A 17 -9.12 -28.26 -16.22
N ASN A 18 -9.72 -27.97 -17.37
CA ASN A 18 -10.31 -28.99 -18.22
C ASN A 18 -9.25 -29.68 -19.09
N GLY A 19 -9.66 -30.69 -19.88
CA GLY A 19 -8.76 -31.42 -20.79
C GLY A 19 -8.15 -30.57 -21.92
N LYS A 20 -8.65 -29.35 -22.16
CA LYS A 20 -8.08 -28.37 -23.10
C LYS A 20 -7.10 -27.40 -22.43
N GLY A 21 -6.92 -27.50 -21.11
CA GLY A 21 -6.06 -26.61 -20.33
C GLY A 21 -6.72 -25.29 -19.90
N GLU A 22 -8.01 -25.10 -20.13
CA GLU A 22 -8.74 -23.90 -19.70
C GLU A 22 -9.04 -23.96 -18.19
N VAL A 23 -8.93 -22.83 -17.49
CA VAL A 23 -9.19 -22.75 -16.04
C VAL A 23 -10.70 -22.78 -15.77
N LEU A 24 -11.16 -23.79 -15.02
CA LEU A 24 -12.54 -23.95 -14.59
C LEU A 24 -12.82 -23.31 -13.22
N GLY A 25 -11.83 -23.29 -12.34
CA GLY A 25 -12.02 -22.80 -10.98
C GLY A 25 -10.74 -22.78 -10.16
N LEU A 26 -10.81 -22.07 -9.03
CA LEU A 26 -9.75 -21.94 -8.06
C LEU A 26 -10.27 -22.38 -6.69
N TYR A 27 -9.60 -23.34 -6.07
CA TYR A 27 -9.92 -23.80 -4.73
C TYR A 27 -8.84 -23.31 -3.76
N PRO A 28 -9.16 -22.39 -2.83
CA PRO A 28 -8.20 -21.91 -1.85
C PRO A 28 -7.62 -23.06 -1.03
N LEU A 29 -6.29 -23.10 -0.92
CA LEU A 29 -5.57 -24.05 -0.08
C LEU A 29 -5.08 -23.33 1.18
N MET A 30 -5.14 -24.05 2.30
CA MET A 30 -4.70 -23.56 3.61
C MET A 30 -3.17 -23.47 3.68
N PRO A 31 -2.57 -22.28 3.95
CA PRO A 31 -1.12 -22.11 3.93
C PRO A 31 -0.37 -22.91 5.00
N ASP A 32 -0.98 -23.14 6.16
CA ASP A 32 -0.41 -23.94 7.26
C ASP A 32 -0.26 -25.43 6.91
N ARG A 33 -0.96 -25.87 5.86
CA ARG A 33 -0.92 -27.24 5.32
C ARG A 33 -0.17 -27.32 4.00
N MET A 34 0.61 -26.29 3.67
CA MET A 34 1.36 -26.21 2.44
C MET A 34 2.86 -26.30 2.70
N LYS A 35 3.54 -27.12 1.91
CA LYS A 35 5.00 -27.11 1.82
C LYS A 35 5.42 -26.84 0.38
N VAL A 36 6.39 -25.94 0.22
CA VAL A 36 6.95 -25.55 -1.08
C VAL A 36 8.42 -25.93 -1.07
N ASP A 37 8.87 -26.61 -2.13
CA ASP A 37 10.27 -27.00 -2.28
C ASP A 37 10.67 -26.98 -3.76
N ARG A 38 11.92 -27.32 -4.06
CA ARG A 38 12.38 -27.63 -5.42
C ARG A 38 12.67 -29.12 -5.54
N ASP A 39 12.28 -29.69 -6.67
CA ASP A 39 12.68 -31.05 -7.03
C ASP A 39 14.17 -31.14 -7.40
N ASP A 40 14.66 -32.36 -7.64
CA ASP A 40 16.06 -32.62 -8.04
C ASP A 40 16.47 -31.92 -9.34
N LYS A 41 15.51 -31.42 -10.12
CA LYS A 41 15.70 -30.68 -11.38
C LYS A 41 15.54 -29.17 -11.20
N GLY A 42 15.36 -28.70 -9.97
CA GLY A 42 15.19 -27.28 -9.62
C GLY A 42 13.81 -26.71 -9.91
N LYS A 43 12.82 -27.54 -10.29
CA LYS A 43 11.43 -27.10 -10.50
C LYS A 43 10.70 -26.99 -9.18
N ILE A 44 9.86 -25.97 -9.05
CA ILE A 44 9.07 -25.78 -7.83
C ILE A 44 8.02 -26.89 -7.72
N CYS A 45 7.97 -27.54 -6.57
CA CYS A 45 6.98 -28.54 -6.23
C CYS A 45 6.23 -28.15 -4.97
N TYR A 46 5.00 -28.65 -4.88
CA TYR A 46 4.04 -28.28 -3.86
C TYR A 46 3.52 -29.56 -3.20
N GLU A 47 3.55 -29.61 -1.87
CA GLU A 47 2.96 -30.69 -1.09
C GLU A 47 1.85 -30.11 -0.22
N TYR A 48 0.63 -30.65 -0.36
CA TYR A 48 -0.53 -30.25 0.43
C TYR A 48 -0.95 -31.41 1.34
N PHE A 49 -1.07 -31.11 2.64
CA PHE A 49 -1.55 -32.06 3.63
C PHE A 49 -3.07 -32.02 3.68
N VAL A 50 -3.72 -33.06 3.16
CA VAL A 50 -5.18 -33.19 3.12
C VAL A 50 -5.68 -33.67 4.47
N SER A 51 -6.71 -33.01 4.98
CA SER A 51 -7.45 -33.41 6.17
C SER A 51 -8.87 -33.85 5.84
N ASP A 52 -9.53 -34.49 6.80
CA ASP A 52 -10.90 -35.00 6.66
C ASP A 52 -11.94 -33.90 6.36
N SER A 53 -11.59 -32.61 6.55
CA SER A 53 -12.48 -31.48 6.25
C SER A 53 -12.47 -31.02 4.79
N ASP A 54 -11.48 -31.44 3.99
CA ASP A 54 -11.21 -30.82 2.68
C ASP A 54 -11.95 -31.53 1.53
N ALA A 55 -12.24 -32.82 1.70
CA ALA A 55 -13.12 -33.62 0.86
C ALA A 55 -13.70 -34.74 1.71
N GLY A 56 -14.94 -35.19 1.42
CA GLY A 56 -15.58 -36.33 2.09
C GLY A 56 -14.90 -37.69 1.87
N THR A 57 -13.62 -37.69 1.52
CA THR A 57 -12.73 -38.84 1.47
C THR A 57 -12.04 -38.97 2.83
N GLU A 58 -12.23 -40.11 3.50
CA GLU A 58 -11.56 -40.52 4.76
C GLU A 58 -10.04 -40.77 4.61
N LYS A 59 -9.34 -40.01 3.76
CA LYS A 59 -7.92 -40.20 3.46
C LYS A 59 -7.14 -38.96 3.83
N GLN A 60 -6.63 -38.96 5.05
CA GLN A 60 -5.48 -38.14 5.43
C GLN A 60 -4.28 -38.56 4.57
N GLY A 61 -3.61 -37.59 3.96
CA GLY A 61 -2.50 -37.88 3.05
C GLY A 61 -1.82 -36.64 2.50
N ILE A 62 -0.71 -36.87 1.80
CA ILE A 62 0.05 -35.82 1.12
C ILE A 62 -0.28 -35.88 -0.36
N VAL A 63 -0.79 -34.77 -0.90
CA VAL A 63 -0.99 -34.59 -2.34
C VAL A 63 0.15 -33.75 -2.89
N LYS A 64 0.85 -34.30 -3.88
CA LYS A 64 1.88 -33.56 -4.62
C LYS A 64 1.22 -32.84 -5.79
N LEU A 65 1.43 -31.53 -5.85
CA LEU A 65 0.92 -30.64 -6.89
C LEU A 65 2.11 -30.09 -7.69
N ASN A 66 1.94 -29.97 -9.01
CA ASN A 66 2.96 -29.37 -9.85
C ASN A 66 2.85 -27.84 -9.81
N GLU A 67 3.90 -27.19 -10.31
CA GLU A 67 3.93 -25.72 -10.43
C GLU A 67 2.78 -25.14 -11.28
N SER A 68 2.28 -25.91 -12.25
CA SER A 68 1.15 -25.53 -13.12
C SER A 68 -0.21 -25.59 -12.43
N ASP A 69 -0.30 -26.36 -11.35
CA ASP A 69 -1.57 -26.74 -10.72
C ASP A 69 -1.89 -25.85 -9.51
N VAL A 70 -0.97 -24.94 -9.15
CA VAL A 70 -1.08 -24.07 -7.99
C VAL A 70 -0.89 -22.61 -8.38
N LEU A 71 -1.90 -21.79 -8.09
CA LEU A 71 -1.76 -20.34 -8.01
C LEU A 71 -1.12 -20.02 -6.67
N HIS A 72 0.20 -19.81 -6.68
CA HIS A 72 0.94 -19.33 -5.52
C HIS A 72 1.21 -17.84 -5.64
N ILE A 73 0.77 -17.09 -4.62
CA ILE A 73 1.05 -15.67 -4.46
C ILE A 73 1.93 -15.52 -3.21
N PRO A 74 3.26 -15.32 -3.38
CA PRO A 74 4.17 -15.12 -2.26
C PRO A 74 4.22 -13.65 -1.85
N GLY A 75 4.26 -13.40 -0.55
CA GLY A 75 4.59 -12.11 0.07
C GLY A 75 6.07 -11.76 -0.05
N LEU A 76 6.55 -10.90 0.84
CA LEU A 76 7.98 -10.56 0.91
C LEU A 76 8.79 -11.76 1.43
N GLY A 77 9.79 -12.23 0.70
CA GLY A 77 10.67 -13.34 1.11
C GLY A 77 12.07 -13.24 0.48
N PHE A 78 13.07 -13.93 1.05
CA PHE A 78 14.46 -13.93 0.54
C PHE A 78 14.88 -15.23 -0.17
N ASP A 79 14.18 -16.35 0.05
CA ASP A 79 14.52 -17.66 -0.53
C ASP A 79 14.01 -17.86 -1.98
N GLY A 80 13.13 -16.95 -2.43
CA GLY A 80 12.46 -17.02 -3.72
C GLY A 80 11.42 -18.14 -3.82
N LEU A 81 11.05 -18.77 -2.70
CA LEU A 81 10.06 -19.84 -2.62
C LEU A 81 8.83 -19.45 -1.83
N VAL A 82 8.99 -18.83 -0.65
CA VAL A 82 7.87 -18.44 0.23
C VAL A 82 8.06 -17.05 0.81
N GLY A 83 6.95 -16.35 1.05
CA GLY A 83 6.91 -15.10 1.79
C GLY A 83 6.97 -15.30 3.30
N TYR A 84 7.52 -14.33 4.01
CA TYR A 84 7.49 -14.24 5.47
C TYR A 84 6.10 -13.88 5.96
N SER A 85 5.65 -14.54 7.02
CA SER A 85 4.45 -14.17 7.75
C SER A 85 4.63 -12.76 8.37
N PRO A 86 3.77 -11.79 8.02
CA PRO A 86 3.79 -10.47 8.65
C PRO A 86 3.60 -10.54 10.17
N ILE A 87 2.75 -11.46 10.63
CA ILE A 87 2.54 -11.70 12.06
C ILE A 87 3.81 -12.25 12.73
N ALA A 88 4.50 -13.19 12.08
CA ALA A 88 5.75 -13.72 12.63
C ALA A 88 6.83 -12.64 12.74
N MET A 89 6.92 -11.73 11.76
CA MET A 89 7.81 -10.56 11.82
C MET A 89 7.42 -9.60 12.94
N ALA A 90 6.13 -9.48 13.23
CA ALA A 90 5.55 -8.61 14.24
C ALA A 90 5.40 -9.22 15.64
N LYS A 91 5.85 -10.47 15.86
CA LYS A 91 5.47 -11.27 17.03
C LYS A 91 5.74 -10.57 18.37
N ASN A 92 6.82 -9.81 18.48
CA ASN A 92 7.20 -9.12 19.72
C ASN A 92 6.29 -7.92 19.99
N ALA A 93 5.97 -7.13 18.96
CA ALA A 93 5.05 -5.99 19.07
C ALA A 93 3.63 -6.46 19.44
N ILE A 94 3.14 -7.52 18.77
CA ILE A 94 1.84 -8.11 19.07
C ILE A 94 1.84 -8.72 20.49
N GLY A 95 2.88 -9.45 20.87
CA GLY A 95 3.01 -10.02 22.21
C GLY A 95 3.04 -8.94 23.31
N MET A 96 3.71 -7.81 23.06
CA MET A 96 3.72 -6.67 23.97
C MET A 96 2.33 -6.02 24.10
N ALA A 97 1.59 -5.92 23.00
CA ALA A 97 0.21 -5.42 23.01
C ALA A 97 -0.72 -6.31 23.84
N ILE A 98 -0.66 -7.63 23.64
CA ILE A 98 -1.41 -8.61 24.44
C ILE A 98 -1.07 -8.46 25.93
N ALA A 99 0.22 -8.43 26.27
CA ALA A 99 0.66 -8.32 27.66
C ALA A 99 0.22 -7.01 28.33
N THR A 100 0.23 -5.90 27.58
CA THR A 100 -0.22 -4.59 28.07
C THR A 100 -1.72 -4.56 28.27
N GLU A 101 -2.49 -5.18 27.37
CA GLU A 101 -3.92 -5.33 27.52
C GLU A 101 -4.29 -6.19 28.73
N GLU A 102 -3.63 -7.34 28.92
CA GLU A 102 -3.81 -8.19 30.10
C GLU A 102 -3.44 -7.47 31.40
N TYR A 103 -2.35 -6.72 31.41
CA TYR A 103 -1.95 -5.91 32.55
C TYR A 103 -3.03 -4.88 32.88
N GLY A 104 -3.52 -4.14 31.88
CA GLY A 104 -4.60 -3.18 32.05
C GLY A 104 -5.88 -3.82 32.58
N ALA A 105 -6.31 -4.94 31.98
CA ALA A 105 -7.49 -5.67 32.42
C ALA A 105 -7.37 -6.11 33.88
N LYS A 106 -6.24 -6.67 34.29
CA LYS A 106 -5.98 -7.07 35.68
C LYS A 106 -5.92 -5.86 36.63
N PHE A 107 -5.26 -4.77 36.21
CA PHE A 107 -5.15 -3.54 36.98
C PHE A 107 -6.53 -2.92 37.28
N PHE A 108 -7.38 -2.81 36.26
CA PHE A 108 -8.74 -2.27 36.43
C PHE A 108 -9.69 -3.24 37.13
N ALA A 109 -9.61 -4.54 36.84
CA ALA A 109 -10.43 -5.55 37.50
C ALA A 109 -10.18 -5.63 39.01
N ASN A 110 -8.93 -5.44 39.44
CA ASN A 110 -8.55 -5.43 40.85
C ASN A 110 -8.80 -4.09 41.55
N GLY A 111 -9.47 -3.13 40.88
CA GLY A 111 -9.86 -1.87 41.51
C GLY A 111 -8.71 -0.90 41.72
N ALA A 112 -7.80 -0.76 40.73
CA ALA A 112 -6.91 0.39 40.50
C ALA A 112 -6.29 1.11 41.72
N THR A 113 -6.07 0.44 42.85
CA THR A 113 -5.40 1.04 44.01
C THR A 113 -4.54 -0.03 44.66
N PRO A 114 -3.24 0.23 44.87
CA PRO A 114 -2.50 -0.58 45.81
C PRO A 114 -3.17 -0.39 47.16
N SER A 115 -3.64 -1.50 47.73
CA SER A 115 -4.20 -1.55 49.08
C SER A 115 -3.17 -0.88 49.98
N GLY A 116 -3.52 0.29 50.53
CA GLY A 116 -2.59 1.07 51.31
C GLY A 116 -1.97 0.26 52.44
N ILE A 117 -0.86 0.76 52.97
CA ILE A 117 -0.20 0.09 54.09
C ILE A 117 -1.05 0.36 55.33
N LEU A 118 -1.51 -0.71 55.97
CA LEU A 118 -2.16 -0.66 57.27
C LEU A 118 -1.09 -0.79 58.36
N GLU A 119 -0.78 0.31 59.03
CA GLU A 119 0.21 0.35 60.11
C GLU A 119 -0.49 0.15 61.45
N TYR A 120 -0.12 -0.90 62.19
CA TYR A 120 -0.60 -1.17 63.55
C TYR A 120 0.53 -0.84 64.55
N PRO A 121 0.27 -0.01 65.57
CA PRO A 121 1.31 0.45 66.51
C PRO A 121 1.81 -0.62 67.51
N GLY A 122 1.18 -1.80 67.56
CA GLY A 122 1.51 -2.89 68.49
C GLY A 122 1.88 -4.22 67.81
N THR A 123 1.91 -5.32 68.57
CA THR A 123 2.15 -6.67 68.03
C THR A 123 0.83 -7.28 67.54
N VAL A 124 0.76 -7.60 66.25
CA VAL A 124 -0.40 -8.27 65.66
C VAL A 124 -0.47 -9.72 66.16
N LYS A 125 -1.51 -10.05 66.92
CA LYS A 125 -1.71 -11.41 67.48
C LYS A 125 -2.20 -12.43 66.44
N ASP A 126 -2.99 -11.97 65.46
CA ASP A 126 -3.49 -12.80 64.36
C ASP A 126 -3.52 -11.99 63.04
N PRO A 127 -2.46 -12.11 62.23
CA PRO A 127 -2.34 -11.37 60.96
C PRO A 127 -3.34 -11.84 59.89
N GLU A 128 -3.69 -13.12 59.87
CA GLU A 128 -4.55 -13.72 58.85
C GLU A 128 -6.00 -13.28 59.04
N ALA A 129 -6.51 -13.33 60.28
CA ALA A 129 -7.87 -12.88 60.60
C ALA A 129 -8.06 -11.38 60.32
N MET A 130 -7.03 -10.56 60.60
CA MET A 130 -7.06 -9.12 60.33
C MET A 130 -7.09 -8.83 58.83
N ARG A 131 -6.30 -9.58 58.04
CA ARG A 131 -6.29 -9.47 56.57
C ARG A 131 -7.63 -9.89 55.97
N GLU A 132 -8.22 -10.97 56.46
CA GLU A 132 -9.50 -11.49 55.96
C GLU A 132 -10.64 -10.50 56.27
N SER A 133 -10.69 -9.96 57.49
CA SER A 133 -11.64 -8.92 57.90
C SER A 133 -11.54 -7.67 57.01
N TRP A 134 -10.32 -7.18 56.78
CA TRP A 134 -10.07 -6.05 55.88
C TRP A 134 -10.52 -6.36 54.44
N SER A 135 -10.17 -7.53 53.91
CA SER A 135 -10.55 -7.93 52.56
C SER A 135 -12.07 -8.07 52.37
N LYS A 136 -12.81 -8.57 53.37
CA LYS A 136 -14.29 -8.66 53.36
C LYS A 136 -14.94 -7.28 53.36
N GLY A 137 -14.38 -6.34 54.13
CA GLY A 137 -14.90 -4.99 54.27
C GLY A 137 -14.66 -4.10 53.04
N PHE A 138 -13.58 -4.33 52.29
CA PHE A 138 -13.08 -3.35 51.30
C PHE A 138 -12.72 -3.93 49.92
N SER A 139 -13.01 -5.20 49.62
CA SER A 139 -12.86 -5.77 48.27
C SER A 139 -14.17 -5.80 47.47
N GLY A 140 -14.05 -5.90 46.13
CA GLY A 140 -15.20 -6.01 45.22
C GLY A 140 -16.13 -4.80 45.28
N GLY A 141 -17.44 -5.04 45.41
CA GLY A 141 -18.48 -4.00 45.48
C GLY A 141 -18.45 -3.13 46.75
N ASN A 142 -17.59 -3.45 47.74
CA ASN A 142 -17.43 -2.68 48.97
C ASN A 142 -16.23 -1.71 48.94
N SER A 143 -15.52 -1.62 47.82
CA SER A 143 -14.32 -0.79 47.59
C SER A 143 -14.49 0.71 47.87
N HIS A 144 -15.73 1.20 47.94
CA HIS A 144 -16.05 2.63 48.15
C HIS A 144 -16.56 2.93 49.57
N LYS A 145 -16.53 1.95 50.49
CA LYS A 145 -16.95 2.17 51.89
C LYS A 145 -15.87 2.91 52.67
N ILE A 146 -16.30 3.80 53.57
CA ILE A 146 -15.41 4.53 54.48
C ILE A 146 -14.79 3.53 55.47
N ALA A 147 -13.46 3.46 55.52
CA ALA A 147 -12.75 2.61 56.47
C ALA A 147 -12.72 3.24 57.86
N ILE A 148 -13.21 2.50 58.86
CA ILE A 148 -13.10 2.87 60.28
C ILE A 148 -11.95 2.03 60.85
N LEU A 149 -10.96 2.72 61.42
CA LEU A 149 -9.75 2.12 61.96
C LEU A 149 -9.81 2.13 63.49
N GLU A 150 -9.60 0.96 64.11
CA GLU A 150 -9.57 0.80 65.57
C GLU A 150 -8.14 1.02 66.14
N GLU A 151 -8.05 1.35 67.42
CA GLU A 151 -6.79 1.36 68.21
C GLU A 151 -5.58 2.10 67.58
N GLY A 152 -5.79 3.25 66.96
CA GLY A 152 -4.68 4.07 66.44
C GLY A 152 -4.00 3.51 65.19
N MET A 153 -4.63 2.54 64.51
CA MET A 153 -4.23 2.11 63.18
C MET A 153 -4.20 3.28 62.20
N LYS A 154 -3.18 3.31 61.35
CA LYS A 154 -3.05 4.30 60.27
C LYS A 154 -3.10 3.59 58.92
N TYR A 155 -4.00 4.05 58.06
CA TYR A 155 -4.03 3.66 56.66
C TYR A 155 -3.29 4.70 55.84
N THR A 156 -2.16 4.30 55.24
CA THR A 156 -1.44 5.15 54.29
C THR A 156 -1.82 4.72 52.89
N PRO A 157 -2.67 5.48 52.16
CA PRO A 157 -2.98 5.14 50.78
C PRO A 157 -1.69 5.18 49.97
N ILE A 158 -1.38 4.10 49.26
CA ILE A 158 -0.36 4.16 48.24
C ILE A 158 -1.02 4.86 47.05
N SER A 159 -0.63 6.12 46.81
CA SER A 159 -1.10 6.88 45.65
C SER A 159 -0.81 6.09 44.38
N ILE A 160 -1.77 6.09 43.46
CA ILE A 160 -1.52 5.67 42.10
C ILE A 160 -0.45 6.61 41.52
N SER A 161 0.63 6.02 41.02
CA SER A 161 1.78 6.71 40.43
C SER A 161 1.41 7.31 39.05
N PRO A 162 2.13 8.34 38.54
CA PRO A 162 2.06 8.87 37.17
C PRO A 162 1.99 7.87 35.98
N ASN A 163 2.04 6.57 36.23
CA ASN A 163 1.97 5.47 35.28
C ASN A 163 0.64 5.38 34.49
N GLU A 164 -0.48 5.93 34.96
CA GLU A 164 -1.77 5.79 34.25
C GLU A 164 -1.79 6.51 32.90
N ALA A 165 -1.26 7.73 32.85
CA ALA A 165 -1.11 8.48 31.60
C ALA A 165 -0.15 7.75 30.65
N GLN A 166 0.96 7.22 31.19
CA GLN A 166 1.95 6.47 30.43
C GLN A 166 1.42 5.13 29.91
N PHE A 167 0.47 4.50 30.62
CA PHE A 167 -0.22 3.28 30.17
C PHE A 167 -1.12 3.54 28.97
N LEU A 168 -1.89 4.63 28.98
CA LEU A 168 -2.72 5.03 27.82
C LEU A 168 -1.87 5.38 26.60
N GLU A 169 -0.77 6.10 26.79
CA GLU A 169 0.20 6.39 25.72
C GLU A 169 0.80 5.10 25.14
N THR A 170 1.15 4.13 26.00
CA THR A 170 1.66 2.82 25.58
C THR A 170 0.63 2.09 24.71
N ARG A 171 -0.65 2.05 25.11
CA ARG A 171 -1.72 1.43 24.31
C ARG A 171 -1.90 2.11 22.95
N LYS A 172 -1.84 3.44 22.89
CA LYS A 172 -1.93 4.18 21.61
C LYS A 172 -0.76 3.88 20.70
N PHE A 173 0.46 3.83 21.23
CA PHE A 173 1.64 3.51 20.45
C PHE A 173 1.56 2.10 19.84
N GLN A 174 1.03 1.12 20.60
CA GLN A 174 0.86 -0.26 20.13
C GLN A 174 -0.07 -0.39 18.92
N ILE A 175 -1.16 0.39 18.87
CA ILE A 175 -2.06 0.42 17.69
C ILE A 175 -1.26 0.82 16.44
N ASN A 176 -0.48 1.89 16.55
CA ASN A 176 0.35 2.39 15.45
C ASN A 176 1.48 1.42 15.08
N GLU A 177 2.04 0.70 16.05
CA GLU A 177 3.05 -0.32 15.81
C GLU A 177 2.50 -1.49 15.00
N ILE A 178 1.31 -2.01 15.35
CA ILE A 178 0.63 -3.07 14.60
C ILE A 178 0.22 -2.59 13.20
N ALA A 179 -0.37 -1.40 13.10
CA ALA A 179 -0.79 -0.82 11.82
C ALA A 179 0.38 -0.65 10.84
N ARG A 180 1.58 -0.33 11.35
CA ARG A 180 2.80 -0.15 10.55
C ARG A 180 3.20 -1.39 9.77
N ILE A 181 3.05 -2.59 10.34
CA ILE A 181 3.40 -3.85 9.65
C ILE A 181 2.57 -4.04 8.38
N PHE A 182 1.30 -3.63 8.42
CA PHE A 182 0.38 -3.68 7.29
C PHE A 182 0.40 -2.41 6.44
N ARG A 183 1.21 -1.41 6.81
CA ARG A 183 1.26 -0.07 6.19
C ARG A 183 -0.11 0.62 6.18
N VAL A 184 -0.94 0.36 7.20
CA VAL A 184 -2.25 1.00 7.33
C VAL A 184 -2.07 2.33 8.06
N PRO A 185 -2.55 3.45 7.50
CA PRO A 185 -2.48 4.74 8.18
C PRO A 185 -3.27 4.76 9.50
N PRO A 186 -2.83 5.54 10.50
CA PRO A 186 -3.50 5.63 11.81
C PRO A 186 -4.98 6.01 11.73
N HIS A 187 -5.35 6.93 10.82
CA HIS A 187 -6.73 7.39 10.69
C HIS A 187 -7.70 6.28 10.24
N MET A 188 -7.22 5.23 9.55
CA MET A 188 -8.04 4.08 9.13
C MET A 188 -8.27 3.08 10.26
N VAL A 189 -7.45 3.10 11.32
CA VAL A 189 -7.60 2.25 12.52
C VAL A 189 -8.24 3.01 13.68
N GLY A 190 -8.75 4.22 13.43
CA GLY A 190 -9.47 5.04 14.42
C GLY A 190 -8.59 5.98 15.24
N ASP A 191 -7.29 6.12 14.92
CA ASP A 191 -6.41 7.10 15.56
C ASP A 191 -6.39 8.42 14.75
N LEU A 192 -7.14 9.41 15.24
CA LEU A 192 -7.34 10.71 14.59
C LEU A 192 -6.61 11.86 15.29
N GLU A 193 -5.79 11.61 16.32
CA GLU A 193 -5.24 12.69 17.17
C GLU A 193 -4.40 13.72 16.40
N LYS A 194 -3.81 13.33 15.28
CA LYS A 194 -2.95 14.19 14.43
C LYS A 194 -3.52 14.43 13.04
N SER A 195 -4.79 14.10 12.81
CA SER A 195 -5.41 14.15 11.48
C SER A 195 -6.42 15.29 11.36
N SER A 196 -6.16 16.24 10.46
CA SER A 196 -7.16 17.21 9.98
C SER A 196 -7.90 16.65 8.75
N PHE A 197 -9.12 17.12 8.46
CA PHE A 197 -9.91 16.67 7.30
C PHE A 197 -9.16 16.77 5.97
N SER A 198 -8.44 17.87 5.73
CA SER A 198 -7.62 18.05 4.52
C SER A 198 -6.44 17.08 4.43
N ASN A 199 -5.89 16.63 5.57
CA ASN A 199 -4.84 15.64 5.62
C ASN A 199 -5.38 14.21 5.40
N ILE A 200 -6.65 13.94 5.68
CA ILE A 200 -7.24 12.59 5.56
C ILE A 200 -7.40 12.19 4.08
N GLU A 201 -7.79 13.10 3.21
CA GLU A 201 -7.91 12.82 1.77
C GLU A 201 -6.56 12.43 1.18
N GLN A 202 -5.51 13.22 1.47
CA GLN A 202 -4.16 12.92 1.04
C GLN A 202 -3.65 11.59 1.61
N GLN A 203 -3.85 11.34 2.91
CA GLN A 203 -3.46 10.06 3.52
C GLN A 203 -4.25 8.86 2.95
N SER A 204 -5.49 9.07 2.51
CA SER A 204 -6.28 8.02 1.84
C SER A 204 -5.72 7.68 0.46
N LEU A 205 -5.25 8.68 -0.30
CA LEU A 205 -4.53 8.46 -1.56
C LEU A 205 -3.19 7.75 -1.33
N GLU A 206 -2.44 8.14 -0.30
CA GLU A 206 -1.19 7.48 0.09
C GLU A 206 -1.38 6.01 0.46
N PHE A 207 -2.50 5.67 1.11
CA PHE A 207 -2.85 4.28 1.41
C PHE A 207 -3.03 3.45 0.13
N VAL A 208 -3.77 3.98 -0.86
CA VAL A 208 -3.94 3.28 -2.14
C VAL A 208 -2.57 3.05 -2.78
N LYS A 209 -1.77 4.11 -2.89
CA LYS A 209 -0.49 4.09 -3.60
C LYS A 209 0.60 3.23 -2.94
N TYR A 210 0.78 3.35 -1.63
CA TYR A 210 1.92 2.74 -0.94
C TYR A 210 1.59 1.42 -0.25
N THR A 211 0.29 1.15 -0.06
CA THR A 211 -0.18 -0.05 0.62
C THR A 211 -0.93 -0.96 -0.33
N LEU A 212 -2.01 -0.50 -0.98
CA LEU A 212 -2.83 -1.37 -1.82
C LEU A 212 -2.15 -1.74 -3.15
N ASP A 213 -1.60 -0.77 -3.87
CA ASP A 213 -1.03 -0.99 -5.21
C ASP A 213 0.05 -2.09 -5.24
N PRO A 214 1.00 -2.18 -4.29
CA PRO A 214 1.95 -3.30 -4.25
C PRO A 214 1.29 -4.67 -4.08
N TRP A 215 0.18 -4.76 -3.32
CA TRP A 215 -0.57 -6.01 -3.18
C TRP A 215 -1.33 -6.34 -4.46
N VAL A 216 -2.02 -5.34 -5.03
CA VAL A 216 -2.77 -5.46 -6.27
C VAL A 216 -1.86 -5.93 -7.42
N ALA A 217 -0.73 -5.26 -7.63
CA ALA A 217 0.24 -5.62 -8.66
C ALA A 217 0.75 -7.06 -8.50
N ARG A 218 1.01 -7.49 -7.25
CA ARG A 218 1.42 -8.87 -6.95
C ARG A 218 0.34 -9.88 -7.34
N TRP A 219 -0.93 -9.58 -7.04
CA TRP A 219 -2.06 -10.41 -7.42
C TRP A 219 -2.20 -10.48 -8.95
N GLU A 220 -2.19 -9.35 -9.64
CA GLU A 220 -2.29 -9.26 -11.10
C GLU A 220 -1.18 -10.05 -11.79
N GLN A 221 0.08 -9.84 -11.40
CA GLN A 221 1.23 -10.55 -11.96
C GLN A 221 1.14 -12.06 -11.73
N SER A 222 0.69 -12.48 -10.53
CA SER A 222 0.55 -13.90 -10.21
C SER A 222 -0.57 -14.57 -11.01
N ILE A 223 -1.69 -13.86 -11.19
CA ILE A 223 -2.82 -14.31 -12.01
C ILE A 223 -2.39 -14.45 -13.47
N VAL A 224 -1.80 -13.40 -14.06
CA VAL A 224 -1.36 -13.42 -15.46
C VAL A 224 -0.31 -14.51 -15.68
N ARG A 225 0.62 -14.70 -14.74
CA ARG A 225 1.66 -15.74 -14.85
C ARG A 225 1.08 -17.15 -14.84
N ARG A 226 0.06 -17.42 -14.00
CA ARG A 226 -0.39 -18.79 -13.68
C ARG A 226 -1.68 -19.20 -14.36
N LEU A 227 -2.60 -18.28 -14.58
CA LEU A 227 -3.93 -18.62 -15.12
C LEU A 227 -3.94 -18.55 -16.65
N PHE A 228 -3.20 -17.62 -17.23
CA PHE A 228 -3.22 -17.39 -18.69
C PHE A 228 -2.18 -18.23 -19.42
N ASN A 229 -2.57 -18.72 -20.59
CA ASN A 229 -1.68 -19.36 -21.55
C ASN A 229 -0.89 -18.30 -22.33
N GLU A 230 0.18 -18.71 -23.03
CA GLU A 230 1.07 -17.78 -23.77
C GLU A 230 0.35 -16.96 -24.84
N GLU A 231 -0.70 -17.49 -25.47
CA GLU A 231 -1.51 -16.73 -26.42
C GLU A 231 -2.46 -15.73 -25.74
N GLU A 232 -3.01 -16.09 -24.59
CA GLU A 232 -3.90 -15.24 -23.80
C GLU A 232 -3.14 -14.07 -23.20
N LYS A 233 -1.90 -14.27 -22.75
CA LYS A 233 -1.02 -13.21 -22.22
C LYS A 233 -0.76 -12.07 -23.22
N LYS A 234 -0.88 -12.34 -24.53
CA LYS A 234 -0.73 -11.32 -25.59
C LYS A 234 -2.01 -10.53 -25.83
N LYS A 235 -3.17 -11.06 -25.45
CA LYS A 235 -4.50 -10.52 -25.75
C LYS A 235 -5.17 -9.90 -24.53
N TYR A 236 -4.96 -10.49 -23.37
CA TYR A 236 -5.65 -10.17 -22.13
C TYR A 236 -4.66 -9.76 -21.06
N TYR A 237 -5.09 -8.82 -20.23
CA TYR A 237 -4.41 -8.42 -19.01
C TYR A 237 -5.40 -8.46 -17.85
N VAL A 238 -4.89 -8.57 -16.62
CA VAL A 238 -5.70 -8.51 -15.41
C VAL A 238 -5.33 -7.25 -14.67
N LYS A 239 -6.35 -6.46 -14.32
CA LYS A 239 -6.18 -5.27 -13.51
C LYS A 239 -7.32 -5.12 -12.51
N PHE A 240 -7.00 -4.85 -11.25
CA PHE A 240 -8.00 -4.46 -10.26
C PHE A 240 -8.30 -2.97 -10.40
N ASN A 241 -9.58 -2.63 -10.44
CA ASN A 241 -10.01 -1.23 -10.47
C ASN A 241 -9.95 -0.63 -9.05
N VAL A 242 -8.88 0.11 -8.76
CA VAL A 242 -8.73 0.92 -7.54
C VAL A 242 -9.15 2.38 -7.76
N ASP A 243 -9.49 2.77 -8.99
CA ASP A 243 -9.85 4.15 -9.33
C ASP A 243 -11.05 4.65 -8.53
N GLY A 244 -11.97 3.74 -8.15
CA GLY A 244 -13.08 4.06 -7.24
C GLY A 244 -12.65 4.69 -5.91
N LEU A 245 -11.47 4.31 -5.39
CA LEU A 245 -10.88 4.88 -4.17
C LEU A 245 -10.14 6.20 -4.44
N LEU A 246 -9.68 6.40 -5.69
CA LEU A 246 -8.98 7.61 -6.14
C LEU A 246 -9.93 8.70 -6.68
N ARG A 247 -11.23 8.38 -6.86
CA ARG A 247 -12.26 9.30 -7.40
C ARG A 247 -12.45 10.61 -6.63
N GLY A 248 -12.00 10.68 -5.37
CA GLY A 248 -12.06 11.90 -4.58
C GLY A 248 -11.40 13.10 -5.28
N ASP A 249 -10.39 12.85 -6.13
CA ASP A 249 -9.72 13.87 -6.94
C ASP A 249 -9.95 13.70 -8.46
N TYR A 250 -11.11 13.17 -8.85
CA TYR A 250 -11.46 13.00 -10.27
C TYR A 250 -11.37 14.33 -11.05
N GLN A 251 -11.75 15.44 -10.40
CA GLN A 251 -11.70 16.76 -11.03
C GLN A 251 -10.27 17.19 -11.34
N SER A 252 -9.31 17.09 -10.43
CA SER A 252 -7.93 17.52 -10.72
C SER A 252 -7.25 16.57 -11.71
N ARG A 253 -7.56 15.27 -11.67
CA ARG A 253 -7.08 14.30 -12.66
C ARG A 253 -7.58 14.63 -14.07
N MET A 254 -8.88 14.89 -14.23
CA MET A 254 -9.47 15.27 -15.53
C MET A 254 -8.95 16.63 -16.02
N ASN A 255 -8.75 17.59 -15.12
CA ASN A 255 -8.11 18.86 -15.45
C ASN A 255 -6.66 18.65 -15.92
N GLY A 256 -5.91 17.76 -15.28
CA GLY A 256 -4.57 17.38 -15.71
C GLY A 256 -4.53 16.83 -17.13
N TYR A 257 -5.45 15.93 -17.49
CA TYR A 257 -5.57 15.41 -18.86
C TYR A 257 -5.98 16.47 -19.86
N ALA A 258 -6.89 17.37 -19.49
CA ALA A 258 -7.28 18.49 -20.34
C ALA A 258 -6.08 19.39 -20.67
N ILE A 259 -5.25 19.73 -19.67
CA ILE A 259 -4.00 20.48 -19.85
C ILE A 259 -3.02 19.70 -20.73
N GLY A 260 -2.86 18.39 -20.48
CA GLY A 260 -1.95 17.53 -21.24
C GLY A 260 -2.29 17.48 -22.73
N ARG A 261 -3.58 17.32 -23.03
CA ARG A 261 -4.11 17.30 -24.40
C ARG A 261 -4.08 18.68 -25.05
N GLN A 262 -4.33 19.75 -24.30
CA GLN A 262 -4.22 21.13 -24.80
C GLN A 262 -2.78 21.51 -25.18
N ASN A 263 -1.80 21.02 -24.41
CA ASN A 263 -0.38 21.26 -24.67
C ASN A 263 0.22 20.28 -25.70
N GLY A 264 -0.55 19.30 -26.15
CA GLY A 264 -0.21 18.41 -27.27
C GLY A 264 0.84 17.34 -26.99
N TRP A 265 1.13 17.02 -25.73
CA TRP A 265 2.02 15.92 -25.35
C TRP A 265 1.28 14.65 -24.91
N MET A 266 -0.05 14.68 -24.82
CA MET A 266 -0.91 13.51 -24.60
C MET A 266 -1.95 13.37 -25.71
N SER A 267 -2.07 12.16 -26.27
CA SER A 267 -3.12 11.79 -27.22
C SER A 267 -4.38 11.27 -26.50
N ALA A 268 -5.48 11.09 -27.25
CA ALA A 268 -6.71 10.48 -26.72
C ALA A 268 -6.47 9.04 -26.24
N LYS A 269 -5.63 8.31 -26.97
CA LYS A 269 -5.21 6.95 -26.61
C LYS A 269 -4.39 6.92 -25.34
N ASP A 270 -3.43 7.83 -25.15
CA ASP A 270 -2.61 7.89 -23.93
C ASP A 270 -3.50 8.07 -22.69
N ILE A 271 -4.49 8.97 -22.77
CA ILE A 271 -5.45 9.19 -21.68
C ILE A 271 -6.31 7.94 -21.46
N ARG A 272 -6.83 7.31 -22.52
CA ARG A 272 -7.65 6.09 -22.38
C ARG A 272 -6.85 4.91 -21.83
N GLU A 273 -5.58 4.80 -22.19
CA GLU A 273 -4.68 3.79 -21.63
C GLU A 273 -4.42 4.04 -20.14
N LEU A 274 -4.23 5.31 -19.73
CA LEU A 274 -4.13 5.69 -18.31
C LEU A 274 -5.45 5.42 -17.55
N GLU A 275 -6.60 5.62 -18.19
CA GLU A 275 -7.94 5.30 -17.65
C GLU A 275 -8.34 3.82 -17.78
N ASN A 276 -7.48 2.96 -18.34
CA ASN A 276 -7.79 1.55 -18.60
C ASN A 276 -9.06 1.34 -19.45
N LEU A 277 -9.33 2.26 -20.36
CA LEU A 277 -10.42 2.19 -21.33
C LEU A 277 -9.93 1.58 -22.64
N ASP A 278 -10.84 0.93 -23.37
CA ASP A 278 -10.53 0.39 -24.69
C ASP A 278 -9.95 1.47 -25.60
N ARG A 279 -8.88 1.11 -26.31
CA ARG A 279 -8.21 2.02 -27.24
C ARG A 279 -9.13 2.38 -28.39
N ILE A 280 -9.07 3.63 -28.81
CA ILE A 280 -9.71 4.08 -30.05
C ILE A 280 -8.82 3.60 -31.22
N PRO A 281 -9.38 3.00 -32.28
CA PRO A 281 -8.63 2.65 -33.48
C PRO A 281 -7.86 3.83 -34.04
N SER A 282 -6.67 3.58 -34.61
CA SER A 282 -5.83 4.63 -35.20
C SER A 282 -6.54 5.40 -36.32
N GLU A 283 -7.47 4.73 -37.02
CA GLU A 283 -8.30 5.29 -38.09
C GLU A 283 -9.27 6.37 -37.58
N ASP A 284 -9.73 6.27 -36.33
CA ASP A 284 -10.63 7.24 -35.69
C ASP A 284 -9.86 8.40 -35.00
N GLY A 285 -8.55 8.50 -35.23
CA GLY A 285 -7.71 9.58 -34.72
C GLY A 285 -7.29 9.45 -33.25
N GLY A 286 -7.36 8.24 -32.68
CA GLY A 286 -6.96 7.99 -31.29
C GLY A 286 -5.49 8.32 -30.99
N ASP A 287 -4.62 8.17 -31.98
CA ASP A 287 -3.17 8.41 -31.93
C ASP A 287 -2.76 9.86 -32.26
N LEU A 288 -3.72 10.75 -32.57
CA LEU A 288 -3.41 12.11 -32.98
C LEU A 288 -3.04 13.00 -31.79
N TYR A 289 -1.87 13.62 -31.86
CA TYR A 289 -1.44 14.68 -30.95
C TYR A 289 -1.97 16.01 -31.47
N LEU A 290 -2.76 16.69 -30.64
CA LEU A 290 -3.35 17.99 -30.96
C LEU A 290 -2.49 19.09 -30.35
N ILE A 291 -1.97 19.99 -31.18
CA ILE A 291 -1.25 21.18 -30.70
C ILE A 291 -2.13 22.42 -30.85
N ASN A 292 -2.03 23.34 -29.89
CA ASN A 292 -2.75 24.59 -29.97
C ASN A 292 -2.13 25.49 -31.06
N GLY A 293 -2.87 25.70 -32.15
CA GLY A 293 -2.41 26.55 -33.25
C GLY A 293 -2.20 28.01 -32.87
N ASN A 294 -2.91 28.53 -31.86
CA ASN A 294 -2.90 29.96 -31.53
C ASN A 294 -1.55 30.46 -30.99
N MET A 295 -0.64 29.57 -30.60
CA MET A 295 0.72 29.93 -30.15
C MET A 295 1.70 29.95 -31.33
N LEU A 296 1.73 31.07 -32.04
CA LEU A 296 2.72 31.35 -33.07
C LEU A 296 3.90 32.13 -32.48
N THR A 297 5.09 31.93 -33.04
CA THR A 297 6.25 32.77 -32.76
C THR A 297 5.95 34.22 -33.16
N LEU A 298 6.53 35.20 -32.48
CA LEU A 298 6.22 36.63 -32.69
C LEU A 298 6.31 37.08 -34.16
N ASN A 299 7.23 36.47 -34.92
CA ASN A 299 7.43 36.72 -36.36
C ASN A 299 6.35 36.11 -37.28
N ARG A 300 5.44 35.27 -36.76
CA ARG A 300 4.36 34.61 -37.49
C ARG A 300 2.96 35.02 -36.99
N ALA A 301 2.87 36.01 -36.11
CA ALA A 301 1.59 36.54 -35.65
C ALA A 301 0.76 37.04 -36.85
N GLY A 302 -0.41 36.43 -37.09
CA GLY A 302 -1.30 36.76 -38.22
C GLY A 302 -1.36 35.72 -39.36
N ALA A 303 -0.53 34.67 -39.32
CA ALA A 303 -0.50 33.62 -40.36
C ALA A 303 -1.78 32.77 -40.47
N PHE A 304 -2.77 32.96 -39.57
CA PHE A 304 -4.06 32.27 -39.63
C PHE A 304 -5.01 32.80 -40.72
N ALA A 305 -4.70 33.94 -41.35
CA ALA A 305 -5.60 34.61 -42.28
C ALA A 305 -5.09 34.72 -43.73
N GLY A 306 -3.96 34.10 -44.07
CA GLY A 306 -3.35 34.23 -45.40
C GLY A 306 -2.73 32.92 -45.88
N ASP A 307 -3.54 32.10 -46.52
CA ASP A 307 -3.14 31.22 -47.63
C ASP A 307 -4.42 30.61 -48.23
N GLU A 308 -5.23 31.45 -48.88
CA GLU A 308 -6.09 31.00 -49.97
C GLU A 308 -5.45 31.45 -51.27
N GLY A 309 -4.70 30.54 -51.90
CA GLY A 309 -4.39 30.56 -53.33
C GLY A 309 -3.12 31.31 -53.72
N GLU A 310 -2.03 30.58 -53.91
CA GLU A 310 -1.15 30.74 -55.08
C GLU A 310 -0.38 29.43 -55.29
N GLU A 311 -0.81 28.66 -56.29
CA GLU A 311 -0.07 27.53 -56.86
C GLU A 311 1.08 28.10 -57.71
N GLU A 312 2.33 27.91 -57.31
CA GLU A 312 3.47 28.06 -58.22
C GLU A 312 3.97 26.68 -58.65
N GLU A 313 3.74 26.33 -59.92
CA GLU A 313 4.29 25.15 -60.59
C GLU A 313 5.82 25.24 -60.73
N PRO A 314 6.55 24.10 -60.73
CA PRO A 314 8.01 24.08 -60.82
C PRO A 314 8.47 24.08 -62.28
N ASN A 315 9.30 25.05 -62.67
CA ASN A 315 10.07 24.97 -63.93
C ASN A 315 11.50 24.49 -63.67
N GLU A 316 11.84 23.36 -64.28
CA GLU A 316 13.17 22.75 -64.37
C GLU A 316 14.02 23.35 -65.53
N GLU A 317 15.34 23.26 -65.34
CA GLU A 317 16.48 23.48 -66.27
C GLU A 317 16.76 24.94 -66.71
N VAL A 318 17.99 25.46 -66.70
CA VAL A 318 19.20 24.95 -67.37
C VAL A 318 20.49 25.44 -66.67
N LEU A 319 21.51 24.57 -66.61
CA LEU A 319 22.92 24.84 -66.29
C LEU A 319 23.61 25.68 -67.38
N GLU A 320 24.40 26.70 -67.02
CA GLU A 320 25.69 26.96 -67.71
C GLU A 320 26.63 27.83 -66.86
N VAL A 321 27.91 27.48 -66.94
CA VAL A 321 29.08 28.01 -66.24
C VAL A 321 29.79 28.98 -67.19
N GLU A 322 30.27 30.14 -66.71
CA GLU A 322 31.66 30.62 -66.94
C GLU A 322 31.95 32.03 -66.36
N GLU A 323 33.23 32.25 -66.15
CA GLU A 323 33.92 33.28 -65.38
C GLU A 323 33.91 34.70 -66.00
N SER A 324 34.08 35.73 -65.18
CA SER A 324 35.35 36.47 -65.04
C SER A 324 35.22 37.98 -64.72
N SER A 325 36.03 38.37 -63.74
CA SER A 325 36.89 39.57 -63.69
C SER A 325 36.37 40.93 -63.14
N ASN A 326 37.15 41.38 -62.13
CA ASN A 326 37.71 42.73 -61.93
C ASN A 326 36.82 43.90 -61.45
N GLU A 327 37.02 44.33 -60.20
CA GLU A 327 37.88 45.49 -59.85
C GLU A 327 37.83 45.83 -58.33
N LYS A 328 39.02 45.91 -57.71
CA LYS A 328 39.37 46.77 -56.57
C LYS A 328 40.53 47.65 -57.08
N PRO A 329 40.86 48.87 -56.56
CA PRO A 329 41.03 49.12 -55.11
C PRO A 329 40.97 50.60 -54.60
N LYS A 330 41.37 50.78 -53.32
CA LYS A 330 41.88 51.99 -52.60
C LYS A 330 40.81 52.89 -51.93
N ARG A 331 41.00 53.47 -50.73
CA ARG A 331 42.21 53.81 -49.94
C ARG A 331 41.84 54.22 -48.48
N ARG A 332 42.76 53.95 -47.52
CA ARG A 332 43.20 54.72 -46.30
C ARG A 332 42.14 55.41 -45.41
N GLY A 333 42.20 55.37 -44.07
CA GLY A 333 43.19 54.88 -43.11
C GLY A 333 42.93 55.51 -41.71
N SER A 334 43.64 55.00 -40.68
CA SER A 334 43.93 55.57 -39.35
C SER A 334 42.73 55.96 -38.45
N ASP A 335 42.73 55.86 -37.12
CA ASP A 335 43.61 55.36 -36.06
C ASP A 335 42.83 55.65 -34.74
N ARG A 336 43.29 55.05 -33.64
CA ARG A 336 43.05 55.39 -32.22
C ARG A 336 42.06 54.56 -31.38
N THR A 337 42.75 53.83 -30.51
CA THR A 337 42.49 53.16 -29.24
C THR A 337 41.80 53.97 -28.12
N HIS A 338 40.94 53.25 -27.36
CA HIS A 338 40.70 53.22 -25.89
C HIS A 338 40.07 54.44 -25.15
N PRO A 339 39.58 54.29 -23.88
CA PRO A 339 38.85 53.19 -23.21
C PRO A 339 37.65 53.65 -22.30
N ILE A 340 36.77 52.69 -21.92
CA ILE A 340 36.06 52.37 -20.63
C ILE A 340 35.62 53.55 -19.69
N PRO A 341 34.39 53.54 -19.11
CA PRO A 341 34.10 52.85 -17.84
C PRO A 341 33.25 51.58 -17.94
#